data_AF-C9SZA5-F1
#
_entry.id   AF-C9SZA5-F1
#
_cell.length_a   1.000
_cell.length_b   1.000
_cell.length_c   1.000
_cell.angle_alpha   90.00
_cell.angle_beta   90.00
_cell.angle_gamma   90.00
#
_symmetry.space_group_name_H-M   'P 1'
#
loop_
_entity.id
_entity.type
_entity.pdbx_description
1 polymer ?
#
loop_
_entity_poly.entity_id
_entity_poly.type
_entity_poly.pdbx_seq_one_letter_code
_entity_poly.pdbx_strand_id
1 'polypeptide(L)'
;MKFTYYNKLDSLRRYQYNYHLNKFKFENNVFLGKLNTILSKLYNNNIEFNIINQKSVTLNTDILTEMLTLKIRREKTNIVPLIKNVLQHFKLPKTNRVQEKSGWIKTSSTSLLENKYKNSSLISILNKNNLNIDENCSLNELLKEITNYSSKSFVSNGNINNVSNKQDYNNISNIIFNSIKYKNLEGVRLQAKGRLSRPGRADRSQIKLGWKGGLKNIEASYKGLSTVTYRGFDKPNISYSVSNSKRSAGAFAIRGWVSGK
;
A
#
# COMPACT_ATOMS: atom_id res chain seq x y z
N MET A 1 -46.97 10.56 -22.30
CA MET A 1 -45.69 11.30 -22.20
C MET A 1 -45.32 11.75 -20.77
N LYS A 2 -46.23 12.21 -19.90
CA LYS A 2 -45.86 12.63 -18.52
C LYS A 2 -45.31 11.50 -17.63
N PHE A 3 -45.86 10.28 -17.75
CA PHE A 3 -45.46 9.13 -16.91
C PHE A 3 -44.03 8.65 -17.17
N THR A 4 -43.57 8.73 -18.42
CA THR A 4 -42.21 8.32 -18.82
C THR A 4 -41.15 9.31 -18.31
N TYR A 5 -41.48 10.60 -18.22
CA TYR A 5 -40.58 11.63 -17.67
C TYR A 5 -40.41 11.47 -16.15
N TYR A 6 -41.50 11.19 -15.42
CA TYR A 6 -41.46 10.96 -13.97
C TYR A 6 -40.59 9.75 -13.61
N ASN A 7 -40.73 8.63 -14.32
CA ASN A 7 -39.90 7.44 -14.10
C ASN A 7 -38.41 7.72 -14.39
N LYS A 8 -38.11 8.57 -15.38
CA LYS A 8 -36.74 8.96 -15.71
C LYS A 8 -36.14 9.87 -14.63
N LEU A 9 -36.91 10.83 -14.12
CA LEU A 9 -36.49 11.67 -12.99
C LEU A 9 -36.25 10.88 -11.72
N ASP A 10 -37.12 9.92 -11.39
CA ASP A 10 -36.93 9.06 -10.22
C ASP A 10 -35.64 8.23 -10.34
N SER A 11 -35.38 7.66 -11.53
CA SER A 11 -34.14 6.94 -11.79
C SER A 11 -32.90 7.83 -11.62
N LEU A 12 -32.94 9.08 -12.12
CA LEU A 12 -31.86 10.05 -11.98
C LEU A 12 -31.62 10.38 -10.50
N ARG A 13 -32.71 10.66 -9.76
CA ARG A 13 -32.67 10.98 -8.34
C ARG A 13 -32.08 9.84 -7.53
N ARG A 14 -32.43 8.59 -7.85
CA ARG A 14 -31.83 7.40 -7.22
C ARG A 14 -30.32 7.33 -7.42
N TYR A 15 -29.84 7.57 -8.64
CA TYR A 15 -28.39 7.59 -8.90
C TYR A 15 -27.68 8.75 -8.20
N GLN A 16 -28.26 9.94 -8.21
CA GLN A 16 -27.75 11.10 -7.49
C GLN A 16 -27.65 10.84 -5.99
N TYR A 17 -28.68 10.28 -5.37
CA TYR A 17 -28.68 9.95 -3.95
C TYR A 17 -27.64 8.89 -3.59
N ASN A 18 -27.48 7.85 -4.42
CA ASN A 18 -26.42 6.87 -4.20
C ASN A 18 -25.01 7.49 -4.32
N TYR A 19 -24.83 8.42 -5.26
CA TYR A 19 -23.57 9.15 -5.40
C TYR A 19 -23.27 10.04 -4.19
N HIS A 20 -24.23 10.88 -3.79
CA HIS A 20 -24.09 11.75 -2.62
C HIS A 20 -23.89 10.95 -1.34
N LEU A 21 -24.64 9.87 -1.14
CA LEU A 21 -24.46 8.97 0.00
C LEU A 21 -23.02 8.43 0.05
N ASN A 22 -22.47 7.99 -1.08
CA ASN A 22 -21.10 7.50 -1.13
C ASN A 22 -20.07 8.60 -0.87
N LYS A 23 -20.29 9.83 -1.36
CA LYS A 23 -19.41 10.96 -1.07
C LYS A 23 -19.42 11.33 0.42
N PHE A 24 -20.62 11.49 0.99
CA PHE A 24 -20.81 11.94 2.37
C PHE A 24 -20.28 10.96 3.41
N LYS A 25 -20.18 9.66 3.10
CA LYS A 25 -19.55 8.66 3.99
C LYS A 25 -18.12 9.02 4.41
N PHE A 26 -17.43 9.84 3.60
CA PHE A 26 -16.05 10.24 3.83
C PHE A 26 -15.91 11.72 4.24
N GLU A 27 -17.02 12.46 4.35
CA GLU A 27 -17.01 13.86 4.77
C GLU A 27 -17.16 13.96 6.30
N ASN A 28 -16.24 14.69 6.94
CA ASN A 28 -16.21 14.90 8.39
C ASN A 28 -17.52 15.52 8.93
N ASN A 29 -18.12 16.42 8.17
CA ASN A 29 -19.27 17.20 8.63
C ASN A 29 -20.58 16.39 8.73
N VAL A 30 -20.66 15.21 8.10
CA VAL A 30 -21.92 14.46 7.96
C VAL A 30 -21.87 13.10 8.66
N PHE A 31 -21.31 12.08 8.01
CA PHE A 31 -21.34 10.71 8.54
C PHE A 31 -20.15 10.40 9.44
N LEU A 32 -18.95 10.91 9.11
CA LEU A 32 -17.78 10.71 9.96
C LEU A 32 -17.89 11.45 11.29
N GLY A 33 -18.53 12.63 11.32
CA GLY A 33 -18.85 13.33 12.57
C GLY A 33 -19.77 12.52 13.47
N LYS A 34 -20.83 11.91 12.91
CA LYS A 34 -21.72 10.99 13.66
C LYS A 34 -21.00 9.73 14.13
N LEU A 35 -20.07 9.19 13.33
CA LEU A 35 -19.26 8.06 13.74
C LEU A 35 -18.30 8.46 14.87
N ASN A 36 -17.69 9.64 14.78
CA ASN A 36 -16.80 10.17 15.81
C ASN A 36 -17.53 10.32 17.14
N THR A 37 -18.76 10.84 17.17
CA THR A 37 -19.53 10.96 18.44
C THR A 37 -19.87 9.61 19.07
N ILE A 38 -19.96 8.53 18.28
CA ILE A 38 -20.15 7.17 18.80
C ILE A 38 -18.82 6.63 19.33
N LEU A 39 -17.75 6.76 18.56
CA LEU A 39 -16.44 6.21 18.92
C LEU A 39 -15.76 6.99 20.05
N SER A 40 -15.94 8.31 20.14
CA SER A 40 -15.37 9.14 21.21
C SER A 40 -15.94 8.76 22.58
N LYS A 41 -17.19 8.28 22.64
CA LYS A 41 -17.79 7.70 23.86
C LYS A 41 -17.16 6.36 24.26
N LEU A 42 -16.56 5.63 23.32
CA LEU A 42 -15.91 4.34 23.60
C LEU A 42 -14.44 4.50 24.01
N TYR A 43 -13.72 5.43 23.37
CA TYR A 43 -12.28 5.62 23.58
C TYR A 43 -11.93 6.84 24.45
N ASN A 44 -12.92 7.64 24.84
CA ASN A 44 -12.79 8.88 25.61
C ASN A 44 -11.83 9.92 24.98
N ASN A 45 -11.62 9.85 23.66
CA ASN A 45 -10.72 10.69 22.90
C ASN A 45 -11.38 11.18 21.60
N ASN A 46 -10.89 12.30 21.06
CA ASN A 46 -11.27 12.76 19.73
C ASN A 46 -10.56 11.91 18.66
N ILE A 47 -11.32 11.42 17.68
CA ILE A 47 -10.80 10.51 16.65
C ILE A 47 -10.75 11.22 15.30
N GLU A 48 -9.58 11.17 14.68
CA GLU A 48 -9.36 11.63 13.31
C GLU A 48 -9.31 10.46 12.34
N PHE A 49 -9.96 10.60 11.19
CA PHE A 49 -10.05 9.53 10.18
C PHE A 49 -9.06 9.78 9.04
N ASN A 50 -8.13 8.85 8.82
CA ASN A 50 -7.27 8.80 7.64
C ASN A 50 -7.70 7.66 6.70
N ILE A 51 -8.69 7.93 5.84
CA ILE A 51 -9.28 6.93 4.95
C ILE A 51 -8.51 6.90 3.63
N ILE A 52 -7.88 5.76 3.34
CA ILE A 52 -7.09 5.57 2.12
C ILE A 52 -7.91 4.85 1.05
N ASN A 53 -8.05 5.47 -0.12
CA ASN A 53 -8.72 4.86 -1.26
C ASN A 53 -7.81 3.86 -2.00
N GLN A 54 -8.18 2.58 -1.96
CA GLN A 54 -7.46 1.51 -2.65
C GLN A 54 -7.96 1.38 -4.10
N LYS A 55 -7.04 1.46 -5.07
CA LYS A 55 -7.37 1.33 -6.50
C LYS A 55 -7.74 -0.10 -6.92
N SER A 56 -7.31 -1.10 -6.16
CA SER A 56 -7.57 -2.51 -6.44
C SER A 56 -7.73 -3.31 -5.15
N VAL A 57 -8.68 -4.23 -5.14
CA VAL A 57 -8.91 -5.17 -4.02
C VAL A 57 -7.70 -6.06 -3.76
N THR A 58 -6.84 -6.27 -4.78
CA THR A 58 -5.65 -7.13 -4.67
C THR A 58 -4.55 -6.58 -3.76
N LEU A 59 -4.56 -5.27 -3.46
CA LEU A 59 -3.50 -4.61 -2.70
C LEU A 59 -3.67 -4.72 -1.18
N ASN A 60 -4.86 -5.12 -0.71
CA ASN A 60 -5.16 -5.27 0.72
C ASN A 60 -5.73 -6.67 0.99
N THR A 61 -5.10 -7.41 1.90
CA THR A 61 -5.48 -8.78 2.23
C THR A 61 -6.83 -8.86 2.92
N ASP A 62 -7.15 -7.94 3.82
CA ASP A 62 -8.42 -7.94 4.56
C ASP A 62 -9.61 -7.82 3.60
N ILE A 63 -9.56 -6.82 2.71
CA ILE A 63 -10.58 -6.59 1.69
C ILE A 63 -10.70 -7.81 0.76
N LEU A 64 -9.55 -8.37 0.35
CA LEU A 64 -9.50 -9.55 -0.51
C LEU A 64 -10.15 -10.78 0.15
N THR A 65 -9.79 -11.08 1.39
CA THR A 65 -10.33 -12.24 2.13
C THR A 65 -11.82 -12.07 2.42
N GLU A 66 -12.28 -10.86 2.74
CA GLU A 66 -13.69 -10.60 2.97
C GLU A 66 -14.50 -10.73 1.67
N MET A 67 -14.01 -10.14 0.57
CA MET A 67 -14.62 -10.29 -0.76
C MET A 67 -14.75 -11.76 -1.15
N LEU A 68 -13.69 -12.55 -0.99
CA LEU A 68 -13.72 -13.99 -1.27
C LEU A 68 -14.72 -14.72 -0.35
N THR A 69 -14.81 -14.33 0.91
CA THR A 69 -15.69 -14.96 1.90
C THR A 69 -17.15 -14.76 1.53
N LEU A 70 -17.51 -13.54 1.13
CA LEU A 70 -18.84 -13.21 0.62
C LEU A 70 -19.17 -13.97 -0.67
N LYS A 71 -18.19 -14.22 -1.54
CA LYS A 71 -18.38 -15.03 -2.76
C LYS A 71 -18.59 -16.51 -2.43
N ILE A 72 -17.77 -17.12 -1.55
CA ILE A 72 -17.87 -18.55 -1.17
C ILE A 72 -19.12 -18.85 -0.33
N ARG A 73 -19.63 -17.85 0.43
CA ARG A 73 -20.85 -17.99 1.23
C ARG A 73 -22.06 -18.47 0.39
N ARG A 74 -22.09 -18.15 -0.90
CA ARG A 74 -23.14 -18.57 -1.84
C ARG A 74 -23.06 -20.09 -2.09
N GLU A 75 -24.17 -20.80 -1.88
CA GLU A 75 -24.19 -22.28 -1.78
C GLU A 75 -23.71 -23.04 -3.03
N LYS A 76 -23.90 -22.47 -4.22
CA LYS A 76 -23.57 -23.11 -5.50
C LYS A 76 -22.16 -22.76 -6.03
N THR A 77 -21.29 -22.17 -5.22
CA THR A 77 -19.99 -21.70 -5.71
C THR A 77 -18.91 -22.77 -5.73
N ASN A 78 -18.32 -22.98 -6.91
CA ASN A 78 -17.14 -23.81 -7.05
C ASN A 78 -15.90 -23.00 -6.62
N ILE A 79 -15.26 -23.43 -5.54
CA ILE A 79 -14.21 -22.66 -4.86
C ILE A 79 -12.90 -22.64 -5.64
N VAL A 80 -12.50 -23.76 -6.24
CA VAL A 80 -11.24 -23.86 -7.02
C VAL A 80 -11.22 -22.90 -8.21
N PRO A 81 -12.23 -22.89 -9.12
CA PRO A 81 -12.22 -21.94 -10.23
C PRO A 81 -12.37 -20.50 -9.74
N LEU A 82 -13.11 -20.26 -8.66
CA LEU A 82 -13.20 -18.93 -8.05
C LEU A 82 -11.81 -18.42 -7.61
N ILE A 83 -11.05 -19.24 -6.87
CA ILE A 83 -9.69 -18.89 -6.45
C ILE A 83 -8.79 -18.64 -7.67
N LYS A 84 -8.83 -19.52 -8.68
CA LYS A 84 -8.04 -19.36 -9.90
C LYS A 84 -8.35 -18.05 -10.64
N ASN A 85 -9.62 -17.69 -10.76
CA ASN A 85 -10.05 -16.45 -11.39
C ASN A 85 -9.58 -15.22 -10.60
N VAL A 86 -9.68 -15.27 -9.26
CA VAL A 86 -9.19 -14.18 -8.41
C VAL A 86 -7.67 -14.01 -8.55
N LEU A 87 -6.91 -15.10 -8.58
CA LEU A 87 -5.46 -15.08 -8.80
C LEU A 87 -5.06 -14.51 -10.18
N GLN A 88 -5.91 -14.62 -11.19
CA GLN A 88 -5.65 -14.03 -12.50
C GLN A 88 -5.56 -12.50 -12.45
N HIS A 89 -6.31 -11.84 -11.56
CA HIS A 89 -6.32 -10.38 -11.42
C HIS A 89 -5.05 -9.82 -10.74
N PHE A 90 -4.24 -10.65 -10.10
CA PHE A 90 -2.96 -10.23 -9.52
C PHE A 90 -1.92 -10.08 -10.63
N LYS A 91 -1.61 -8.83 -10.99
CA LYS A 91 -0.58 -8.50 -11.99
C LYS A 91 0.77 -8.41 -11.28
N LEU A 92 1.65 -9.35 -11.58
CA LEU A 92 3.03 -9.36 -11.07
C LEU A 92 3.95 -8.67 -12.08
N PRO A 93 4.97 -7.93 -11.63
CA PRO A 93 5.93 -7.29 -12.53
C PRO A 93 6.75 -8.34 -13.28
N LYS A 94 7.18 -8.02 -14.50
CA LYS A 94 8.14 -8.83 -15.26
C LYS A 94 9.52 -8.63 -14.66
N THR A 95 10.20 -9.72 -14.29
CA THR A 95 11.49 -9.66 -13.61
C THR A 95 12.46 -10.68 -14.21
N ASN A 96 13.76 -10.34 -14.22
CA ASN A 96 14.80 -11.30 -14.55
C ASN A 96 15.08 -12.18 -13.33
N ARG A 97 14.70 -13.46 -13.40
CA ARG A 97 14.81 -14.42 -12.30
C ARG A 97 16.25 -14.62 -11.81
N VAL A 98 17.24 -14.47 -12.70
CA VAL A 98 18.66 -14.64 -12.33
C VAL A 98 19.12 -13.45 -11.48
N GLN A 99 18.87 -12.22 -11.95
CA GLN A 99 19.21 -10.99 -11.23
C GLN A 99 18.43 -10.85 -9.91
N GLU A 100 17.20 -11.35 -9.86
CA GLU A 100 16.39 -11.32 -8.65
C GLU A 100 16.91 -12.26 -7.55
N LYS A 101 17.57 -13.35 -7.95
CA LYS A 101 18.12 -14.35 -7.04
C LYS A 101 19.62 -14.20 -6.79
N SER A 102 20.29 -13.30 -7.50
CA SER A 102 21.72 -13.06 -7.30
C SER A 102 21.96 -12.43 -5.93
N GLY A 103 22.97 -12.95 -5.23
CA GLY A 103 23.47 -12.37 -4.00
C GLY A 103 24.03 -10.97 -4.20
N TRP A 104 24.02 -10.16 -3.14
CA TRP A 104 24.68 -8.87 -3.14
C TRP A 104 26.12 -9.02 -2.66
N ILE A 105 27.07 -8.47 -3.40
CA ILE A 105 28.48 -8.41 -2.98
C ILE A 105 28.67 -7.15 -2.16
N LYS A 106 29.15 -7.29 -0.92
CA LYS A 106 29.38 -6.15 -0.01
C LYS A 106 30.56 -5.32 -0.52
N THR A 107 30.28 -4.12 -1.03
CA THR A 107 31.26 -3.12 -1.45
C THR A 107 30.98 -1.79 -0.77
N SER A 108 32.03 -1.00 -0.50
CA SER A 108 31.89 0.35 0.07
C SER A 108 31.50 1.34 -1.03
N SER A 109 30.32 1.93 -0.93
CA SER A 109 29.86 2.98 -1.87
C SER A 109 30.42 4.34 -1.48
N THR A 110 31.19 4.96 -2.37
CA THR A 110 31.72 6.32 -2.18
C THR A 110 30.65 7.41 -2.26
N SER A 111 29.47 7.09 -2.81
CA SER A 111 28.36 8.03 -3.00
C SER A 111 27.50 8.27 -1.76
N LEU A 112 27.58 7.42 -0.73
CA LEU A 112 26.85 7.64 0.51
C LEU A 112 27.40 8.85 1.26
N LEU A 113 26.53 9.63 1.89
CA LEU A 113 26.91 10.84 2.61
C LEU A 113 27.95 10.56 3.70
N GLU A 114 27.79 9.45 4.44
CA GLU A 114 28.71 9.03 5.50
C GLU A 114 30.12 8.71 4.98
N ASN A 115 30.21 8.15 3.76
CA ASN A 115 31.49 7.80 3.16
C ASN A 115 32.13 9.01 2.45
N LYS A 116 31.31 9.91 1.91
CA LYS A 116 31.75 11.16 1.29
C LYS A 116 32.35 12.10 2.34
N TYR A 117 31.66 12.27 3.47
CA TYR A 117 32.09 13.12 4.58
C TYR A 117 32.40 12.29 5.82
N LYS A 118 33.68 11.94 5.98
CA LYS A 118 34.17 11.19 7.15
C LYS A 118 33.98 11.93 8.48
N ASN A 119 33.92 13.26 8.43
CA ASN A 119 33.68 14.13 9.58
C ASN A 119 32.43 14.98 9.31
N SER A 120 31.51 15.04 10.28
CA SER A 120 30.26 15.80 10.22
C SER A 120 30.42 17.27 10.62
N SER A 121 31.60 17.69 11.09
CA SER A 121 31.80 19.09 11.46
C SER A 121 31.82 19.98 10.22
N LEU A 122 30.89 20.95 10.17
CA LEU A 122 30.74 21.86 9.04
C LEU A 122 32.05 22.59 8.72
N ILE A 123 32.76 23.02 9.75
CA ILE A 123 34.08 23.68 9.61
C ILE A 123 35.05 22.76 8.86
N SER A 124 35.10 21.47 9.18
CA SER A 124 35.99 20.55 8.46
C SER A 124 35.57 20.31 7.02
N ILE A 125 34.27 20.30 6.74
CA ILE A 125 33.75 20.09 5.39
C ILE A 125 34.01 21.33 4.52
N LEU A 126 33.74 22.53 5.05
CA LEU A 126 33.98 23.80 4.36
C LEU A 126 35.47 24.04 4.12
N ASN A 127 36.32 23.83 5.14
CA ASN A 127 37.77 24.01 5.02
C ASN A 127 38.41 23.01 4.04
N LYS A 128 37.87 21.78 3.95
CA LYS A 128 38.41 20.74 3.04
C LYS A 128 38.07 21.00 1.57
N ASN A 129 37.00 21.72 1.29
CA ASN A 129 36.53 21.95 -0.08
C ASN A 129 37.25 23.13 -0.78
N ASN A 130 38.17 23.85 -0.11
CA ASN A 130 38.86 25.04 -0.64
C ASN A 130 37.92 26.00 -1.40
N LEU A 131 36.71 26.20 -0.88
CA LEU A 131 35.76 27.16 -1.43
C LEU A 131 36.23 28.55 -1.00
N ASN A 132 36.83 29.29 -1.94
CA ASN A 132 37.28 30.65 -1.71
C ASN A 132 36.14 31.52 -1.17
N ILE A 133 36.53 32.39 -0.24
CA ILE A 133 35.71 33.01 0.80
C ILE A 133 34.73 34.04 0.19
N ASP A 134 33.51 33.59 -0.04
CA ASP A 134 32.27 34.35 0.22
C ASP A 134 31.39 33.43 1.09
N GLU A 135 31.35 33.65 2.41
CA GLU A 135 30.80 32.72 3.40
C GLU A 135 29.34 32.28 3.11
N ASN A 136 28.56 33.15 2.48
CA ASN A 136 27.16 32.86 2.08
C ASN A 136 27.03 32.04 0.78
N CYS A 137 28.01 32.07 -0.12
CA CYS A 137 27.98 31.28 -1.36
C CYS A 137 28.36 29.82 -1.10
N SER A 138 29.35 29.59 -0.22
CA SER A 138 29.89 28.25 0.08
C SER A 138 28.86 27.31 0.73
N LEU A 139 28.06 27.81 1.69
CA LEU A 139 27.02 27.01 2.34
C LEU A 139 25.86 26.68 1.39
N ASN A 140 25.46 27.65 0.55
CA ASN A 140 24.40 27.47 -0.43
C ASN A 140 24.80 26.49 -1.53
N GLU A 141 26.06 26.48 -1.95
CA GLU A 141 26.60 25.48 -2.89
C GLU A 141 26.63 24.08 -2.28
N LEU A 142 27.08 23.96 -1.03
CA LEU A 142 27.06 22.69 -0.30
C LEU A 142 25.63 22.17 -0.09
N LEU A 143 24.68 23.05 0.20
CA LEU A 143 23.25 22.70 0.27
C LEU A 143 22.70 22.26 -1.08
N LYS A 144 23.04 22.95 -2.18
CA LYS A 144 22.67 22.53 -3.55
C LYS A 144 23.23 21.15 -3.88
N GLU A 145 24.47 20.89 -3.49
CA GLU A 145 25.15 19.61 -3.74
C GLU A 145 24.58 18.46 -2.88
N ILE A 146 24.33 18.70 -1.58
CA ILE A 146 23.79 17.69 -0.67
C ILE A 146 22.33 17.36 -1.00
N THR A 147 21.54 18.39 -1.30
CA THR A 147 20.11 18.16 -1.55
C THR A 147 19.89 17.52 -2.92
N ASN A 148 20.81 17.63 -3.89
CA ASN A 148 20.58 17.21 -5.30
C ASN A 148 19.27 17.78 -5.87
N TYR A 149 18.71 18.78 -5.17
CA TYR A 149 17.47 19.43 -5.47
C TYR A 149 17.85 20.65 -6.28
N SER A 150 17.49 20.66 -7.56
CA SER A 150 17.40 21.88 -8.37
C SER A 150 16.29 22.81 -7.88
N SER A 151 16.07 22.87 -6.57
CA SER A 151 15.14 23.78 -5.94
C SER A 151 15.73 25.18 -6.04
N LYS A 152 15.35 25.88 -7.11
CA LYS A 152 15.23 27.34 -7.16
C LYS A 152 14.25 27.90 -6.10
N SER A 153 13.92 27.12 -5.08
CA SER A 153 12.98 27.41 -4.01
C SER A 153 13.70 27.41 -2.65
N PHE A 154 14.77 28.18 -2.53
CA PHE A 154 15.23 28.64 -1.23
C PHE A 154 15.02 30.15 -1.17
N VAL A 155 13.95 30.51 -0.46
CA VAL A 155 13.72 31.78 0.24
C VAL A 155 13.85 33.04 -0.62
N SER A 156 12.76 33.42 -1.29
CA SER A 156 12.43 34.82 -1.50
C SER A 156 11.28 35.18 -0.57
N ASN A 157 11.55 36.06 0.39
CA ASN A 157 10.64 36.63 1.38
C ASN A 157 9.15 36.59 1.00
N GLY A 158 8.34 35.93 1.83
CA GLY A 158 6.94 36.30 2.07
C GLY A 158 5.87 35.92 1.04
N ASN A 159 6.20 35.42 -0.16
CA ASN A 159 5.19 35.03 -1.15
C ASN A 159 5.34 33.56 -1.58
N ILE A 160 4.45 32.71 -1.08
CA ILE A 160 4.35 31.27 -1.36
C ILE A 160 3.89 30.97 -2.80
N ASN A 161 3.51 32.00 -3.55
CA ASN A 161 2.88 31.83 -4.84
C ASN A 161 3.90 32.05 -5.97
N ASN A 162 4.15 30.96 -6.71
CA ASN A 162 4.52 30.94 -8.14
C ASN A 162 5.92 30.44 -8.52
N VAL A 163 6.50 29.43 -7.86
CA VAL A 163 7.46 28.53 -8.56
C VAL A 163 7.39 27.11 -7.98
N SER A 164 6.34 26.36 -8.28
CA SER A 164 6.43 24.89 -8.25
C SER A 164 6.44 24.41 -9.71
N ASN A 165 7.62 24.35 -10.31
CA ASN A 165 7.73 23.72 -11.62
C ASN A 165 7.28 22.26 -11.48
N LYS A 166 6.36 21.81 -12.34
CA LYS A 166 5.87 20.41 -12.38
C LYS A 166 7.02 19.39 -12.38
N GLN A 167 8.16 19.77 -12.96
CA GLN A 167 9.37 18.97 -13.00
C GLN A 167 10.00 18.74 -11.62
N ASP A 168 10.03 19.76 -10.76
CA ASP A 168 10.60 19.63 -9.41
C ASP A 168 9.74 18.69 -8.56
N TYR A 169 8.41 18.81 -8.64
CA TYR A 169 7.48 17.89 -7.99
C TYR A 169 7.67 16.44 -8.44
N ASN A 170 7.86 16.22 -9.74
CA ASN A 170 8.14 14.89 -10.29
C ASN A 170 9.44 14.30 -9.71
N ASN A 171 10.49 15.11 -9.59
CA ASN A 171 11.75 14.69 -8.98
C ASN A 171 11.57 14.30 -7.50
N ILE A 172 10.85 15.12 -6.71
CA ILE A 172 10.52 14.82 -5.30
C ILE A 172 9.80 13.49 -5.19
N SER A 173 8.73 13.35 -5.97
CA SER A 173 7.88 12.16 -5.91
C SER A 173 8.66 10.91 -6.29
N ASN A 174 9.57 10.99 -7.28
CA ASN A 174 10.44 9.89 -7.65
C ASN A 174 11.39 9.50 -6.51
N ILE A 175 12.01 10.48 -5.84
CA ILE A 175 12.88 10.23 -4.68
C ILE A 175 12.09 9.54 -3.56
N ILE A 176 10.92 10.08 -3.20
CA ILE A 176 10.06 9.52 -2.15
C ILE A 176 9.59 8.11 -2.53
N PHE A 177 9.07 7.91 -3.73
CA PHE A 177 8.60 6.60 -4.13
C PHE A 177 9.76 5.61 -4.22
N ASN A 178 10.94 6.00 -4.67
CA ASN A 178 12.10 5.11 -4.75
C ASN A 178 12.64 4.69 -3.37
N SER A 179 12.45 5.50 -2.34
CA SER A 179 12.84 5.13 -0.97
C SER A 179 11.86 4.16 -0.29
N ILE A 180 10.61 4.10 -0.76
CA ILE A 180 9.58 3.19 -0.23
C ILE A 180 9.75 1.77 -0.81
N LYS A 181 9.87 0.78 0.08
CA LYS A 181 9.96 -0.65 -0.24
C LYS A 181 8.57 -1.31 -0.35
N TYR A 182 8.51 -2.51 -0.93
CA TYR A 182 7.31 -3.37 -0.99
C TYR A 182 6.11 -2.77 -1.76
N LYS A 183 6.38 -1.92 -2.75
CA LYS A 183 5.35 -1.22 -3.54
C LYS A 183 4.64 -2.14 -4.54
N ASN A 184 5.42 -3.01 -5.19
CA ASN A 184 4.92 -3.87 -6.25
C ASN A 184 4.46 -5.21 -5.66
N LEU A 185 3.47 -5.85 -6.25
CA LEU A 185 3.07 -7.19 -5.81
C LEU A 185 4.12 -8.24 -6.20
N GLU A 186 4.59 -9.03 -5.24
CA GLU A 186 5.48 -10.17 -5.48
C GLU A 186 4.69 -11.48 -5.62
N GLY A 187 3.68 -11.65 -4.78
CA GLY A 187 2.89 -12.86 -4.76
C GLY A 187 1.67 -12.81 -3.87
N VAL A 188 0.84 -13.83 -4.02
CA VAL A 188 -0.40 -14.02 -3.27
C VAL A 188 -0.62 -15.51 -3.03
N ARG A 189 -1.12 -15.84 -1.84
CA ARG A 189 -1.59 -17.18 -1.47
C ARG A 189 -2.97 -17.06 -0.87
N LEU A 190 -3.89 -17.89 -1.33
CA LEU A 190 -5.26 -17.97 -0.85
C LEU A 190 -5.55 -19.40 -0.40
N GLN A 191 -6.21 -19.53 0.75
CA GLN A 191 -6.63 -20.82 1.29
C GLN A 191 -8.05 -20.73 1.84
N ALA A 192 -8.94 -21.59 1.37
CA ALA A 192 -10.26 -21.81 1.94
C ALA A 192 -10.25 -23.14 2.72
N LYS A 193 -10.64 -23.12 3.99
CA LYS A 193 -10.70 -24.30 4.86
C LYS A 193 -12.03 -24.34 5.61
N GLY A 194 -12.66 -25.52 5.67
CA GLY A 194 -13.88 -25.74 6.47
C GLY A 194 -14.84 -26.74 5.85
N ARG A 195 -16.11 -26.73 6.27
CA ARG A 195 -17.16 -27.51 5.60
C ARG A 195 -17.49 -26.83 4.29
N LEU A 196 -16.82 -27.25 3.21
CA LEU A 196 -16.90 -26.70 1.84
C LEU A 196 -17.61 -27.62 0.81
N SER A 197 -18.20 -28.75 1.25
CA SER A 197 -19.01 -29.69 0.45
C SER A 197 -20.43 -29.18 0.05
N ARG A 198 -21.29 -30.02 -0.52
CA ARG A 198 -22.69 -29.63 -0.78
C ARG A 198 -23.51 -29.75 0.53
N PRO A 199 -24.61 -28.98 0.71
CA PRO A 199 -25.48 -29.12 1.89
C PRO A 199 -26.23 -30.46 1.90
N GLY A 200 -26.80 -30.81 3.06
CA GLY A 200 -27.62 -32.02 3.22
C GLY A 200 -26.86 -33.32 3.46
N ARG A 201 -25.54 -33.26 3.71
CA ARG A 201 -24.70 -34.43 4.04
C ARG A 201 -23.67 -34.11 5.13
N ALA A 202 -23.38 -35.11 5.96
CA ALA A 202 -22.33 -35.03 6.98
C ALA A 202 -20.96 -35.39 6.38
N ASP A 203 -20.38 -34.46 5.62
CA ASP A 203 -19.06 -34.63 5.02
C ASP A 203 -17.95 -34.02 5.90
N ARG A 204 -16.73 -34.55 5.73
CA ARG A 204 -15.49 -34.02 6.36
C ARG A 204 -15.11 -32.64 5.82
N SER A 205 -14.31 -31.91 6.60
CA SER A 205 -13.78 -30.60 6.18
C SER A 205 -12.89 -30.71 4.95
N GLN A 206 -12.93 -29.70 4.08
CA GLN A 206 -12.08 -29.62 2.89
C GLN A 206 -11.13 -28.42 2.98
N ILE A 207 -9.99 -28.53 2.30
CA ILE A 207 -9.01 -27.46 2.12
C ILE A 207 -8.80 -27.26 0.63
N LYS A 208 -8.99 -26.03 0.16
CA LYS A 208 -8.71 -25.61 -1.22
C LYS A 208 -7.74 -24.44 -1.18
N LEU A 209 -6.70 -24.49 -2.00
CA LEU A 209 -5.63 -23.51 -1.99
C LEU A 209 -5.25 -23.10 -3.41
N GLY A 210 -4.72 -21.91 -3.54
CA GLY A 210 -4.11 -21.42 -4.78
C GLY A 210 -3.10 -20.33 -4.47
N TRP A 211 -2.05 -20.23 -5.27
CA TRP A 211 -1.02 -19.20 -5.12
C TRP A 211 -0.54 -18.71 -6.48
N LYS A 212 0.04 -17.52 -6.49
CA LYS A 212 0.71 -16.92 -7.65
C LYS A 212 1.88 -16.08 -7.15
N GLY A 213 3.07 -16.25 -7.71
CA GLY A 213 4.27 -15.56 -7.25
C GLY A 213 4.86 -16.13 -5.96
N GLY A 214 5.68 -15.33 -5.26
CA GLY A 214 6.41 -15.71 -4.06
C GLY A 214 6.05 -14.86 -2.85
N LEU A 215 6.16 -15.42 -1.64
CA LEU A 215 5.99 -14.70 -0.37
C LEU A 215 7.33 -14.53 0.37
N LYS A 216 8.47 -14.63 -0.32
CA LYS A 216 9.78 -14.47 0.33
C LYS A 216 10.08 -12.98 0.42
N ASN A 217 10.98 -12.58 1.31
CA ASN A 217 11.56 -11.25 1.21
C ASN A 217 12.82 -11.39 0.35
N ILE A 218 12.78 -10.90 -0.89
CA ILE A 218 13.88 -11.04 -1.85
C ILE A 218 15.16 -10.37 -1.34
N GLU A 219 15.04 -9.21 -0.69
CA GLU A 219 16.18 -8.45 -0.18
C GLU A 219 16.96 -9.22 0.90
N ALA A 220 16.26 -9.80 1.88
CA ALA A 220 16.92 -10.64 2.87
C ALA A 220 17.33 -11.99 2.31
N SER A 221 16.41 -12.68 1.62
CA SER A 221 16.56 -14.11 1.32
C SER A 221 17.57 -14.38 0.20
N TYR A 222 17.65 -13.49 -0.80
CA TYR A 222 18.57 -13.67 -1.92
C TYR A 222 19.73 -12.69 -1.86
N LYS A 223 19.47 -11.40 -1.61
CA LYS A 223 20.54 -10.40 -1.55
C LYS A 223 21.33 -10.45 -0.24
N GLY A 224 20.81 -11.07 0.82
CA GLY A 224 21.48 -11.15 2.13
C GLY A 224 21.46 -9.83 2.91
N LEU A 225 20.56 -8.91 2.56
CA LEU A 225 20.43 -7.64 3.27
C LEU A 225 19.74 -7.86 4.62
N SER A 226 20.16 -7.13 5.65
CA SER A 226 19.46 -7.14 6.94
C SER A 226 18.06 -6.55 6.80
N THR A 227 17.08 -7.19 7.42
CA THR A 227 15.68 -6.70 7.42
C THR A 227 15.11 -6.73 8.82
N VAL A 228 14.34 -5.69 9.16
CA VAL A 228 13.62 -5.62 10.44
C VAL A 228 12.31 -6.41 10.32
N THR A 229 12.12 -7.38 11.20
CA THR A 229 10.87 -8.15 11.32
C THR A 229 9.86 -7.42 12.20
N TYR A 230 8.58 -7.48 11.86
CA TYR A 230 7.51 -7.02 12.74
C TYR A 230 7.26 -8.05 13.85
N ARG A 231 7.06 -7.58 15.09
CA ARG A 231 6.80 -8.45 16.26
C ARG A 231 7.84 -9.57 16.48
N GLY A 232 9.05 -9.44 15.93
CA GLY A 232 10.14 -10.41 16.04
C GLY A 232 10.10 -11.60 15.08
N PHE A 233 8.98 -11.89 14.41
CA PHE A 233 8.86 -13.05 13.49
C PHE A 233 8.12 -12.76 12.19
N ASP A 234 7.30 -11.70 12.13
CA ASP A 234 6.53 -11.36 10.94
C ASP A 234 7.41 -10.67 9.91
N LYS A 235 7.34 -11.16 8.66
CA LYS A 235 8.08 -10.56 7.55
C LYS A 235 7.45 -9.22 7.17
N PRO A 236 8.24 -8.16 7.02
CA PRO A 236 7.70 -6.82 6.78
C PRO A 236 7.03 -6.68 5.41
N ASN A 237 7.36 -7.56 4.47
CA ASN A 237 6.83 -7.53 3.12
C ASN A 237 5.53 -8.32 2.94
N ILE A 238 5.06 -9.05 3.95
CA ILE A 238 3.85 -9.87 3.88
C ILE A 238 2.73 -9.23 4.68
N SER A 239 1.56 -9.12 4.05
CA SER A 239 0.30 -8.88 4.73
C SER A 239 -0.47 -10.20 4.84
N TYR A 240 -1.11 -10.43 5.98
CA TYR A 240 -1.88 -11.64 6.28
C TYR A 240 -3.24 -11.28 6.87
N SER A 241 -4.28 -11.96 6.40
CA SER A 241 -5.63 -11.81 6.95
C SER A 241 -6.42 -13.12 6.93
N VAL A 242 -7.43 -13.18 7.80
CA VAL A 242 -8.40 -14.28 7.85
C VAL A 242 -9.80 -13.69 7.94
N SER A 243 -10.71 -14.21 7.13
CA SER A 243 -12.15 -13.94 7.27
C SER A 243 -12.90 -15.25 7.46
N ASN A 244 -13.86 -15.24 8.39
CA ASN A 244 -14.62 -16.39 8.82
C ASN A 244 -16.09 -16.24 8.41
N SER A 245 -16.72 -17.32 7.97
CA SER A 245 -18.14 -17.32 7.66
C SER A 245 -18.77 -18.70 7.77
N LYS A 246 -20.07 -18.77 7.53
CA LYS A 246 -20.85 -20.00 7.52
C LYS A 246 -21.76 -20.05 6.30
N ARG A 247 -22.03 -21.25 5.84
CA ARG A 247 -23.05 -21.60 4.84
C ARG A 247 -23.92 -22.72 5.41
N SER A 248 -24.98 -23.12 4.71
CA SER A 248 -25.87 -24.20 5.17
C SER A 248 -25.12 -25.48 5.57
N ALA A 249 -24.11 -25.86 4.80
CA ALA A 249 -23.26 -27.02 5.13
C ALA A 249 -22.35 -26.83 6.36
N GLY A 250 -22.12 -25.62 6.86
CA GLY A 250 -21.31 -25.36 8.07
C GLY A 250 -20.31 -24.21 7.95
N ALA A 251 -19.46 -24.07 8.97
CA ALA A 251 -18.46 -23.00 9.06
C ALA A 251 -17.24 -23.22 8.15
N PHE A 252 -16.67 -22.13 7.66
CA PHE A 252 -15.44 -22.09 6.89
C PHE A 252 -14.68 -20.77 7.11
N ALA A 253 -13.40 -20.77 6.77
CA ALA A 253 -12.54 -19.60 6.82
C ALA A 253 -11.73 -19.47 5.53
N ILE A 254 -11.42 -18.22 5.17
CA ILE A 254 -10.52 -17.88 4.08
C ILE A 254 -9.32 -17.17 4.67
N ARG A 255 -8.13 -17.68 4.34
CA ARG A 255 -6.84 -17.08 4.70
C ARG A 255 -6.19 -16.53 3.46
N GLY A 256 -5.64 -15.33 3.56
CA GLY A 256 -4.94 -14.64 2.49
C GLY A 256 -3.57 -14.18 2.93
N TRP A 257 -2.57 -14.38 2.08
CA TRP A 257 -1.28 -13.74 2.19
C TRP A 257 -1.01 -12.98 0.90
N VAL A 258 -0.57 -11.73 1.01
CA VAL A 258 -0.10 -10.93 -0.12
C VAL A 258 1.27 -10.39 0.24
N SER A 259 2.22 -10.49 -0.68
CA SER A 259 3.58 -9.99 -0.50
C SER A 259 3.87 -8.84 -1.45
N GLY A 260 4.61 -7.87 -0.93
CA GLY A 260 5.25 -6.81 -1.70
C GLY A 260 6.69 -7.15 -2.06
N LYS A 261 7.11 -6.66 -3.22
CA LYS A 261 8.45 -6.67 -3.78
C LYS A 261 9.14 -5.33 -3.54
#